data_AF-A0A970Y0M3-F1
#
_entry.id   AF-A0A970Y0M3-F1
#
_cell.length_a   1.000
_cell.length_b   1.000
_cell.length_c   1.000
_cell.angle_alpha   90.00
_cell.angle_beta   90.00
_cell.angle_gamma   90.00
#
_symmetry.space_group_name_H-M   'P 1'
#
loop_
_entity.id
_entity.type
_entity.pdbx_description
1 polymer ?
#
loop_
_entity_poly.entity_id
_entity_poly.type
_entity_poly.pdbx_seq_one_letter_code
_entity_poly.pdbx_strand_id
1 'polypeptide(L)'
;LPSLSGPGLSVFLYETSPAYLDPRIRRIQLANRLTLQQGGALGIRRTAEVVFAAADPEARTGEWTKLLGRAQAPGLWTTVMAGPSIRMSAGAADGIRELVLEVTSLERARAFLAEEGLLGTATSGSLTLDPARTQGLAIRLVP
;
A
#
# COMPACT_ATOMS: atom_id res chain seq x y z
N LEU A 1 -2.56 22.19 10.42
CA LEU A 1 -2.69 22.09 8.95
C LEU A 1 -3.81 22.95 8.29
N PRO A 2 -4.52 23.90 8.95
CA PRO A 2 -5.55 24.71 8.25
C PRO A 2 -5.03 25.55 7.07
N SER A 3 -3.74 25.90 7.09
CA SER A 3 -3.08 26.68 6.04
C SER A 3 -2.84 25.93 4.73
N LEU A 4 -3.02 24.60 4.71
CA LEU A 4 -2.75 23.76 3.54
C LEU A 4 -4.03 23.21 2.87
N SER A 5 -5.22 23.67 3.29
CA SER A 5 -6.50 23.10 2.86
C SER A 5 -7.47 24.13 2.25
N GLY A 6 -6.94 25.18 1.62
CA GLY A 6 -7.76 26.20 0.94
C GLY A 6 -8.42 25.68 -0.35
N PRO A 7 -9.60 26.19 -0.75
CA PRO A 7 -10.19 25.88 -2.06
C PRO A 7 -9.22 26.30 -3.17
N GLY A 8 -8.81 25.35 -4.02
CA GLY A 8 -7.83 25.58 -5.09
C GLY A 8 -6.39 25.18 -4.76
N LEU A 9 -6.12 24.64 -3.57
CA LEU A 9 -4.79 24.16 -3.17
C LEU A 9 -4.74 22.63 -3.23
N SER A 10 -3.85 22.09 -4.07
CA SER A 10 -3.56 20.65 -4.11
C SER A 10 -2.26 20.38 -3.39
N VAL A 11 -2.29 19.55 -2.35
CA VAL A 11 -1.09 19.12 -1.65
C VAL A 11 -0.58 17.85 -2.31
N PHE A 12 0.66 17.89 -2.78
CA PHE A 12 1.34 16.72 -3.33
C PHE A 12 2.34 16.23 -2.29
N LEU A 13 2.20 14.97 -1.87
CA LEU A 13 3.28 14.27 -1.17
C LEU A 13 4.27 13.73 -2.21
N TYR A 14 5.50 14.21 -2.14
CA TYR A 14 6.61 13.71 -2.93
C TYR A 14 7.75 13.29 -2.01
N GLU A 15 8.49 12.27 -2.43
CA GLU A 15 9.72 11.89 -1.77
C GLU A 15 10.73 13.03 -1.96
N THR A 16 11.15 13.65 -0.86
CA THR A 16 12.22 14.64 -0.88
C THR A 16 13.54 13.89 -0.97
N SER A 17 14.24 14.06 -2.08
CA SER A 17 15.59 13.57 -2.26
C SER A 17 16.53 14.77 -2.38
N PRO A 18 17.82 14.63 -2.02
CA PRO A 18 18.80 15.69 -2.28
C PRO A 18 18.75 16.10 -3.76
N ALA A 19 19.15 17.33 -4.08
CA ALA A 19 19.04 17.93 -5.42
C ALA A 19 19.62 17.08 -6.59
N TYR A 20 20.42 16.05 -6.29
CA TYR A 20 21.02 15.13 -7.25
C TYR A 20 20.28 13.79 -7.44
N LEU A 21 19.25 13.48 -6.67
CA LEU A 21 18.40 12.31 -6.90
C LEU A 21 17.05 12.76 -7.47
N ASP A 22 16.78 12.43 -8.74
CA ASP A 22 15.42 12.54 -9.28
C ASP A 22 14.59 11.34 -8.76
N PRO A 23 13.56 11.56 -7.92
CA PRO A 23 12.74 10.48 -7.38
C PRO A 23 12.05 9.64 -8.46
N ARG A 24 11.78 10.22 -9.64
CA ARG A 24 11.18 9.50 -10.77
C ARG A 24 12.16 8.49 -11.33
N ILE A 25 13.41 8.90 -11.54
CA ILE A 25 14.49 8.01 -11.99
C ILE A 25 14.69 6.90 -10.96
N ARG A 26 14.71 7.25 -9.67
CA ARG A 26 14.87 6.27 -8.58
C ARG A 26 13.73 5.24 -8.57
N ARG A 27 12.48 5.67 -8.72
CA ARG A 27 11.31 4.77 -8.81
C ARG A 27 11.42 3.82 -9.99
N ILE A 28 11.82 4.32 -11.16
CA ILE A 28 12.03 3.49 -12.36
C ILE A 28 13.14 2.46 -12.09
N GLN A 29 14.26 2.86 -11.47
CA GLN A 29 15.33 1.93 -11.12
C GLN A 29 14.89 0.84 -10.15
N LEU A 30 14.11 1.19 -9.12
CA LEU A 30 13.58 0.23 -8.15
C LEU A 30 12.56 -0.72 -8.79
N ALA A 31 11.65 -0.19 -9.61
CA ALA A 31 10.69 -1.00 -10.36
C ALA A 31 11.40 -1.96 -11.32
N ASN A 32 12.42 -1.49 -12.05
CA ASN A 32 13.23 -2.33 -12.94
C ASN A 32 13.96 -3.42 -12.15
N ARG A 33 14.52 -3.10 -10.99
CA ARG A 33 15.18 -4.10 -10.13
C ARG A 33 14.20 -5.16 -9.66
N LEU A 34 12.99 -4.76 -9.23
CA LEU A 34 11.95 -5.69 -8.82
C LEU A 34 11.56 -6.62 -9.98
N THR A 35 11.38 -6.08 -11.18
CA THR A 35 11.10 -6.85 -12.40
C THR A 35 12.24 -7.81 -12.77
N LEU A 36 13.50 -7.34 -12.73
CA LEU A 36 14.68 -8.17 -13.02
C LEU A 36 14.84 -9.32 -12.02
N GLN A 37 14.46 -9.09 -10.75
CA GLN A 37 14.43 -10.12 -9.71
C GLN A 37 13.14 -10.94 -9.73
N GLN A 38 12.26 -10.72 -10.71
CA GLN A 38 10.94 -11.37 -10.83
C GLN A 38 10.11 -11.27 -9.55
N GLY A 39 10.25 -10.18 -8.79
CA GLY A 39 9.55 -9.99 -7.53
C GLY A 39 10.06 -10.84 -6.36
N GLY A 40 11.22 -11.48 -6.50
CA GLY A 40 11.81 -12.36 -5.49
C GLY A 40 11.05 -13.69 -5.34
N ALA A 41 11.21 -14.33 -4.19
CA ALA A 41 10.58 -15.63 -3.92
C ALA A 41 9.04 -15.57 -3.98
N LEU A 42 8.47 -14.47 -3.47
CA LEU A 42 7.04 -14.20 -3.45
C LEU A 42 6.46 -13.73 -4.80
N GLY A 43 7.30 -13.35 -5.77
CA GLY A 43 6.82 -12.86 -7.06
C GLY A 43 6.14 -11.49 -6.98
N ILE A 44 6.56 -10.60 -6.06
CA ILE A 44 5.95 -9.28 -5.85
C ILE A 44 6.08 -8.40 -7.10
N ARG A 45 4.97 -7.86 -7.58
CA ARG A 45 4.90 -6.90 -8.68
C ARG A 45 4.92 -5.45 -8.21
N ARG A 46 4.12 -5.15 -7.18
CA ARG A 46 4.00 -3.82 -6.57
C ARG A 46 3.24 -3.88 -5.25
N THR A 47 3.26 -2.77 -4.53
CA THR A 47 2.25 -2.49 -3.50
C THR A 47 0.97 -2.03 -4.20
N ALA A 48 -0.11 -2.79 -4.06
CA ALA A 48 -1.40 -2.48 -4.67
C ALA A 48 -2.17 -1.45 -3.85
N GLU A 49 -2.17 -1.61 -2.52
CA GLU A 49 -2.97 -0.78 -1.61
C GLU A 49 -2.29 -0.67 -0.24
N VAL A 50 -2.44 0.50 0.40
CA VAL A 50 -2.14 0.72 1.81
C VAL A 50 -3.45 0.99 2.53
N VAL A 51 -3.78 0.15 3.51
CA VAL A 51 -5.01 0.28 4.30
C VAL A 51 -4.69 0.97 5.62
N PHE A 52 -5.35 2.08 5.87
CA PHE A 52 -5.32 2.77 7.15
C PHE A 52 -6.54 2.37 7.99
N ALA A 53 -6.30 2.18 9.28
CA ALA A 53 -7.35 2.18 10.28
C ALA A 53 -7.53 3.61 10.80
N ALA A 54 -8.77 3.95 11.13
CA ALA A 54 -9.12 5.16 11.85
C ALA A 54 -10.21 4.89 12.89
N ALA A 55 -10.10 5.55 14.05
CA ALA A 55 -11.14 5.53 15.07
C ALA A 55 -12.42 6.23 14.60
N ASP A 56 -12.27 7.30 13.81
CA ASP A 56 -13.36 8.00 13.12
C ASP A 56 -13.09 8.00 11.59
N PRO A 57 -13.47 6.94 10.87
CA PRO A 57 -13.17 6.80 9.46
C PRO A 57 -13.90 7.84 8.59
N GLU A 58 -15.05 8.36 9.01
CA GLU A 58 -15.79 9.37 8.27
C GLU A 58 -15.07 10.73 8.33
N ALA A 59 -14.71 11.17 9.54
CA ALA A 59 -13.94 12.40 9.71
C ALA A 59 -12.60 12.32 8.97
N ARG A 60 -11.87 11.20 9.10
CA ARG A 60 -10.60 11.00 8.38
C ARG A 60 -10.79 10.97 6.88
N THR A 61 -11.87 10.36 6.38
CA THR A 61 -12.17 10.37 4.93
C THR A 61 -12.36 11.79 4.42
N GLY A 62 -13.02 12.67 5.20
CA GLY A 62 -13.13 14.09 4.87
C GLY A 62 -11.78 14.79 4.77
N GLU A 63 -10.86 14.53 5.71
CA GLU A 63 -9.51 15.10 5.70
C GLU A 63 -8.65 14.59 4.53
N TRP A 64 -8.66 13.28 4.28
CA TRP A 64 -7.95 12.67 3.15
C TRP A 64 -8.50 13.12 1.80
N THR A 65 -9.82 13.36 1.70
CA THR A 65 -10.43 13.91 0.48
C THR A 65 -9.99 15.35 0.21
N LYS A 66 -9.80 16.17 1.25
CA LYS A 66 -9.24 17.52 1.08
C LYS A 66 -7.81 17.47 0.56
N LEU A 67 -7.04 16.47 0.98
CA LEU A 67 -5.62 16.31 0.60
C LEU A 67 -5.46 15.72 -0.81
N LEU A 68 -6.15 14.61 -1.09
CA LEU A 68 -5.96 13.79 -2.28
C LEU A 68 -7.00 14.07 -3.38
N GLY A 69 -8.01 14.87 -3.08
CA GLY A 69 -9.17 15.08 -3.95
C GLY A 69 -10.23 13.98 -3.79
N ARG A 70 -11.14 13.92 -4.77
CA ARG A 70 -12.30 13.04 -4.75
C ARG A 70 -11.88 11.56 -4.73
N ALA A 71 -12.40 10.81 -3.75
CA ALA A 71 -12.22 9.36 -3.68
C ALA A 71 -12.90 8.66 -4.88
N GLN A 72 -12.28 7.58 -5.38
CA GLN A 72 -12.82 6.75 -6.45
C GLN A 72 -14.03 5.94 -5.96
N ALA A 73 -13.96 5.47 -4.72
CA ALA A 73 -15.03 4.81 -3.98
C ALA A 73 -14.98 5.29 -2.52
N PRO A 74 -16.03 5.05 -1.70
CA PRO A 74 -16.01 5.46 -0.30
C PRO A 74 -14.74 5.00 0.43
N GLY A 75 -13.95 5.97 0.90
CA GLY A 75 -12.68 5.74 1.59
C GLY A 75 -11.55 5.17 0.73
N LEU A 76 -11.62 5.21 -0.61
CA LEU A 76 -10.59 4.70 -1.51
C LEU A 76 -10.09 5.77 -2.48
N TRP A 77 -8.81 6.09 -2.41
CA TRP A 77 -8.12 7.00 -3.34
C TRP A 77 -7.10 6.24 -4.16
N THR A 78 -7.06 6.50 -5.46
CA THR A 78 -5.97 6.08 -6.33
C THR A 78 -4.92 7.17 -6.38
N THR A 79 -3.66 6.79 -6.28
CA THR A 79 -2.55 7.74 -6.34
C THR A 79 -2.15 7.98 -7.79
N VAL A 80 -1.67 9.20 -8.06
CA VAL A 80 -1.13 9.57 -9.38
C VAL A 80 0.22 8.88 -9.57
N MET A 81 0.62 8.61 -10.83
CA MET A 81 1.91 8.02 -11.19
C MET A 81 2.15 6.58 -10.69
N ALA A 82 1.11 5.74 -10.70
CA ALA A 82 1.19 4.30 -10.42
C ALA A 82 1.67 3.92 -9.00
N GLY A 83 1.40 4.76 -8.00
CA GLY A 83 1.58 4.39 -6.59
C GLY A 83 0.50 3.42 -6.09
N PRO A 84 0.59 2.97 -4.82
CA PRO A 84 -0.47 2.18 -4.20
C PRO A 84 -1.73 3.01 -4.03
N SER A 85 -2.89 2.36 -4.10
CA SER A 85 -4.14 2.97 -3.64
C SER A 85 -4.11 3.16 -2.12
N ILE A 86 -4.87 4.13 -1.61
CA ILE A 86 -5.01 4.38 -0.18
C ILE A 86 -6.45 4.04 0.19
N ARG A 87 -6.63 3.16 1.18
CA ARG A 87 -7.94 2.80 1.72
C ARG A 87 -8.07 3.22 3.18
N MET A 88 -9.20 3.82 3.52
CA MET A 88 -9.62 4.05 4.90
C MET A 88 -10.53 2.93 5.37
N SER A 89 -10.32 2.45 6.59
CA SER A 89 -11.13 1.45 7.26
C SER A 89 -11.34 1.82 8.73
N ALA A 90 -12.42 1.34 9.33
CA ALA A 90 -12.63 1.49 10.77
C ALA A 90 -11.59 0.67 11.56
N GLY A 91 -11.10 1.21 12.67
CA GLY A 91 -10.25 0.51 13.63
C GLY A 91 -10.24 1.20 14.99
N ALA A 92 -9.57 0.59 15.97
CA ALA A 92 -9.53 1.12 17.34
C ALA A 92 -8.63 2.36 17.49
N ALA A 93 -7.69 2.55 16.57
CA ALA A 93 -6.74 3.66 16.56
C ALA A 93 -6.33 4.01 15.13
N ASP A 94 -5.84 5.23 14.94
CA ASP A 94 -5.34 5.71 13.67
C ASP A 94 -3.97 5.09 13.35
N GLY A 95 -3.81 4.51 12.16
CA GLY A 95 -2.52 3.93 11.75
C GLY A 95 -2.58 3.05 10.50
N ILE A 96 -1.43 2.56 10.05
CA ILE A 96 -1.39 1.54 8.99
C ILE A 96 -1.91 0.23 9.56
N ARG A 97 -2.95 -0.31 8.93
CA ARG A 97 -3.56 -1.59 9.29
C ARG A 97 -2.99 -2.73 8.47
N GLU A 98 -2.89 -2.55 7.16
CA GLU A 98 -2.56 -3.64 6.23
C GLU A 98 -1.83 -3.09 4.99
N LEU A 99 -0.84 -3.86 4.51
CA LEU A 99 -0.27 -3.71 3.17
C LEU A 99 -0.83 -4.78 2.24
N VAL A 100 -1.31 -4.35 1.08
CA VAL A 100 -1.76 -5.26 0.02
C VAL A 100 -0.71 -5.26 -1.09
N LEU A 101 -0.15 -6.43 -1.36
CA LEU A 101 0.88 -6.64 -2.38
C LEU A 101 0.31 -7.43 -3.55
N GLU A 102 0.55 -6.95 -4.75
CA GLU A 102 0.23 -7.69 -5.99
C GLU A 102 1.38 -8.65 -6.28
N VAL A 103 1.08 -9.93 -6.53
CA VAL A 103 2.05 -10.98 -6.83
C VAL A 103 1.72 -11.67 -8.15
N THR A 104 2.74 -12.16 -8.85
CA THR A 104 2.57 -12.84 -10.14
C THR A 104 1.85 -14.19 -10.04
N SER A 105 1.95 -14.87 -8.90
CA SER A 105 1.30 -16.16 -8.65
C SER A 105 1.07 -16.38 -7.17
N LEU A 106 -0.21 -16.48 -6.78
CA LEU A 106 -0.58 -16.88 -5.42
C LEU A 106 -0.13 -18.32 -5.11
N GLU A 107 -0.11 -19.22 -6.09
CA GLU A 107 0.34 -20.60 -5.87
C GLU A 107 1.81 -20.63 -5.46
N ARG A 108 2.67 -19.94 -6.22
CA ARG A 108 4.10 -19.82 -5.90
C ARG A 108 4.31 -19.15 -4.54
N ALA A 109 3.60 -18.05 -4.28
CA ALA A 109 3.71 -17.34 -3.01
C ALA A 109 3.26 -18.22 -1.83
N ARG A 110 2.19 -19.01 -2.00
CA ARG A 110 1.71 -19.95 -0.98
C ARG A 110 2.77 -20.99 -0.64
N ALA A 111 3.39 -21.61 -1.66
CA ALA A 111 4.41 -22.62 -1.45
C ALA A 111 5.59 -22.08 -0.64
N PHE A 112 6.11 -20.91 -1.03
CA PHE A 112 7.20 -20.25 -0.31
C PHE A 112 6.81 -19.86 1.12
N LEU A 113 5.64 -19.23 1.31
CA LEU A 113 5.19 -18.84 2.65
C LEU A 113 4.97 -20.05 3.58
N ALA A 114 4.51 -21.17 3.03
CA ALA A 114 4.36 -22.41 3.80
C ALA A 114 5.71 -22.99 4.21
N GLU A 115 6.68 -23.02 3.29
CA GLU A 115 8.05 -23.48 3.54
C GLU A 115 8.75 -22.65 4.62
N GLU A 116 8.61 -21.33 4.56
CA GLU A 116 9.20 -20.40 5.52
C GLU A 116 8.42 -20.29 6.86
N GLY A 117 7.28 -20.98 7.00
CA GLY A 117 6.43 -20.89 8.18
C GLY A 117 5.83 -19.49 8.40
N LEU A 118 5.61 -18.75 7.30
CA LEU A 118 5.07 -17.39 7.26
C LEU A 118 3.60 -17.33 6.80
N LEU A 119 3.04 -18.46 6.33
CA LEU A 119 1.68 -18.51 5.80
C LEU A 119 0.64 -18.28 6.90
N GLY A 120 -0.21 -17.27 6.72
CA GLY A 120 -1.42 -17.05 7.52
C GLY A 120 -2.64 -17.74 6.90
N THR A 121 -3.70 -16.98 6.65
CA THR A 121 -4.92 -17.45 5.98
C THR A 121 -4.78 -17.48 4.45
N ALA A 122 -5.37 -18.49 3.82
CA ALA A 122 -5.40 -18.64 2.37
C ALA A 122 -6.84 -18.77 1.86
N THR A 123 -7.18 -17.99 0.83
CA THR A 123 -8.42 -18.12 0.06
C THR A 123 -8.09 -18.35 -1.42
N SER A 124 -9.11 -18.52 -2.25
CA SER A 124 -8.92 -18.62 -3.71
C SER A 124 -8.41 -17.32 -4.34
N GLY A 125 -8.67 -16.17 -3.72
CA GLY A 125 -8.32 -14.85 -4.27
C GLY A 125 -7.24 -14.08 -3.50
N SER A 126 -6.75 -14.60 -2.37
CA SER A 126 -5.73 -13.92 -1.57
C SER A 126 -5.00 -14.85 -0.60
N LEU A 127 -3.82 -14.43 -0.16
CA LEU A 127 -3.09 -15.04 0.96
C LEU A 127 -2.75 -13.96 1.97
N THR A 128 -2.68 -14.30 3.25
CA THR A 128 -2.10 -13.42 4.26
C THR A 128 -0.82 -14.03 4.82
N LEU A 129 0.05 -13.17 5.31
CA LEU A 129 1.19 -13.58 6.13
C LEU A 129 0.74 -13.63 7.59
N ASP A 130 1.31 -14.56 8.37
CA ASP A 130 1.08 -14.63 9.81
C ASP A 130 1.58 -13.33 10.48
N PRO A 131 0.68 -12.52 11.09
CA PRO A 131 1.06 -11.27 11.74
C PRO A 131 2.10 -11.45 12.86
N ALA A 132 2.12 -12.61 13.53
CA ALA A 132 3.11 -12.88 14.58
C ALA A 132 4.54 -12.99 14.01
N ARG A 133 4.66 -13.34 12.72
CA ARG A 133 5.93 -13.45 12.00
C ARG A 133 6.33 -12.17 11.28
N THR A 134 5.42 -11.20 11.18
CA THR A 134 5.65 -9.89 10.54
C THR A 134 5.63 -8.74 11.54
N GLN A 135 5.95 -9.01 12.81
CA GLN A 135 6.00 -8.00 13.89
C GLN A 135 4.67 -7.22 14.04
N GLY A 136 3.55 -7.91 13.82
CA GLY A 136 2.19 -7.35 13.91
C GLY A 136 1.70 -6.66 12.64
N LEU A 137 2.52 -6.52 11.58
CA LEU A 137 2.08 -5.92 10.33
C LEU A 137 1.25 -6.91 9.51
N ALA A 138 -0.03 -6.60 9.27
CA ALA A 138 -0.84 -7.40 8.36
C ALA A 138 -0.36 -7.18 6.91
N ILE A 139 -0.04 -8.28 6.22
CA ILE A 139 0.33 -8.28 4.81
C ILE A 139 -0.58 -9.26 4.08
N ARG A 140 -1.21 -8.79 3.00
CA ARG A 140 -2.07 -9.61 2.15
C ARG A 140 -1.57 -9.59 0.71
N LEU A 141 -1.49 -10.76 0.12
CA LEU A 141 -1.10 -10.99 -1.27
C LEU A 141 -2.34 -11.18 -2.13
N VAL A 142 -2.37 -10.52 -3.28
CA VAL A 142 -3.43 -10.60 -4.31
C VAL A 142 -2.78 -10.81 -5.68
N PRO A 143 -3.49 -11.39 -6.67
CA PRO A 143 -2.96 -11.59 -8.01
C PRO A 143 -2.84 -10.29 -8.81
#